data_AF-A0A6D2K1T5-F1
#
_entry.id   AF-A0A6D2K1T5-F1
#
_cell.length_a   1.000
_cell.length_b   1.000
_cell.length_c   1.000
_cell.angle_alpha   90.00
_cell.angle_beta   90.00
_cell.angle_gamma   90.00
#
_symmetry.space_group_name_H-M   'P 1'
#
loop_
_entity.id
_entity.type
_entity.pdbx_description
1 polymer ?
#
loop_
_entity_poly.entity_id
_entity_poly.type
_entity_poly.pdbx_seq_one_letter_code
_entity_poly.pdbx_strand_id
1 'polypeptide(L)'
;MQVNAGKMIGPDPGIQVGDEFQYKSELSLIGLHFDLMGGIDYMDRGDMKLATSIVSSEGNGYIDIFDSHVMIYSGQGGNLKSKDHHVIEDQKLVTGNWLYLIASRQRLQ
;
A
#
# COMPACT_ATOMS: atom_id res chain seq x y z
N MET A 1 -20.94 -2.72 3.03
CA MET A 1 -21.07 -1.30 3.43
C MET A 1 -19.71 -0.88 3.93
N GLN A 2 -19.12 0.20 3.42
CA GLN A 2 -17.90 0.80 3.96
C GLN A 2 -18.27 2.08 4.72
N VAL A 3 -17.53 2.39 5.79
CA VAL A 3 -17.75 3.62 6.57
C VAL A 3 -17.26 4.83 5.77
N ASN A 4 -15.99 4.81 5.37
CA ASN A 4 -15.41 5.77 4.43
C ASN A 4 -15.29 5.12 3.05
N ALA A 5 -16.28 5.34 2.18
CA ALA A 5 -16.36 4.66 0.88
C ALA A 5 -15.46 5.28 -0.22
N GLY A 6 -14.92 6.48 0.02
CA GLY A 6 -14.05 7.18 -0.93
C GLY A 6 -12.61 7.13 -0.48
N LYS A 7 -11.71 6.73 -1.39
CA LYS A 7 -10.26 6.86 -1.15
C LYS A 7 -9.87 8.33 -1.02
N MET A 8 -8.96 8.61 -0.09
CA MET A 8 -8.46 9.96 0.14
C MET A 8 -6.95 9.99 0.39
N ILE A 9 -6.40 11.19 0.29
CA ILE A 9 -5.02 11.49 0.67
C ILE A 9 -5.06 12.23 2.00
N GLY A 10 -4.30 11.74 2.98
CA GLY A 10 -4.24 12.33 4.32
C GLY A 10 -5.01 11.50 5.35
N PRO A 11 -5.36 12.10 6.49
CA PRO A 11 -6.01 11.40 7.59
C PRO A 11 -7.47 11.07 7.28
N ASP A 12 -7.89 9.83 7.55
CA ASP A 12 -9.28 9.41 7.44
C ASP A 12 -10.12 9.91 8.64
N PRO A 13 -11.34 10.44 8.40
CA PRO A 13 -12.22 10.88 9.47
C PRO A 13 -12.51 9.77 10.49
N GLY A 14 -12.24 10.05 11.76
CA GLY A 14 -12.54 9.14 12.88
C GLY A 14 -11.47 8.08 13.17
N ILE A 15 -10.33 8.10 12.46
CA ILE A 15 -9.21 7.18 12.67
C ILE A 15 -7.99 7.96 13.16
N GLN A 16 -7.32 7.44 14.18
CA GLN A 16 -6.15 8.06 14.80
C GLN A 16 -4.90 7.18 14.66
N VAL A 17 -3.74 7.82 14.67
CA VAL A 17 -2.46 7.11 14.73
C VAL A 17 -2.40 6.33 16.03
N GLY A 18 -2.19 5.01 15.92
CA GLY A 18 -2.19 4.08 17.06
C GLY A 18 -3.46 3.23 17.17
N ASP A 19 -4.48 3.48 16.35
CA ASP A 19 -5.64 2.59 16.27
C ASP A 19 -5.23 1.19 15.79
N GLU A 20 -5.69 0.17 16.49
CA GLU A 20 -5.34 -1.22 16.23
C GLU A 20 -6.45 -1.95 15.46
N PHE A 21 -6.05 -2.72 14.46
CA PHE A 21 -6.93 -3.54 13.62
C PHE A 21 -6.35 -4.94 13.50
N GLN A 22 -7.20 -5.96 13.55
CA GLN A 22 -6.76 -7.35 13.52
C GLN A 22 -6.69 -7.90 12.09
N TYR A 23 -7.48 -7.35 11.17
CA TYR A 23 -7.62 -7.89 9.81
C TYR A 23 -7.60 -6.81 8.75
N LYS A 24 -7.02 -7.12 7.57
CA LYS A 24 -7.12 -6.26 6.37
C LYS A 24 -8.57 -5.96 5.97
N SER A 25 -9.50 -6.87 6.24
CA SER A 25 -10.93 -6.63 6.02
C SER A 25 -11.48 -5.49 6.85
N GLU A 26 -10.96 -5.26 8.06
CA GLU A 26 -11.34 -4.13 8.89
C GLU A 26 -10.85 -2.83 8.25
N LEU A 27 -9.60 -2.80 7.78
CA LEU A 27 -9.04 -1.65 7.06
C LEU A 27 -9.86 -1.28 5.81
N SER A 28 -10.35 -2.28 5.08
CA SER A 28 -11.22 -2.08 3.92
C SER A 28 -12.64 -1.63 4.33
N LEU A 29 -13.17 -2.14 5.44
CA LEU A 29 -14.48 -1.78 5.96
C LEU A 29 -14.53 -0.31 6.43
N ILE A 30 -13.49 0.12 7.14
CA ILE A 30 -13.36 1.48 7.67
C ILE A 30 -12.82 2.49 6.64
N GLY A 31 -12.25 2.00 5.53
CA GLY A 31 -11.83 2.83 4.39
C GLY A 31 -10.37 3.29 4.41
N LEU A 32 -9.52 2.72 5.26
CA LEU A 32 -8.09 3.06 5.32
C LEU A 32 -7.28 2.37 4.21
N HIS A 33 -7.68 1.15 3.81
CA HIS A 33 -7.00 0.39 2.74
C HIS A 33 -7.99 -0.55 2.04
N PHE A 34 -8.24 -0.33 0.75
CA PHE A 34 -9.30 -1.02 0.03
C PHE A 34 -8.85 -2.37 -0.55
N ASP A 35 -7.57 -2.51 -0.90
CA ASP A 35 -7.03 -3.73 -1.49
C ASP A 35 -6.77 -4.81 -0.44
N LEU A 36 -7.59 -5.85 -0.43
CA LEU A 36 -7.44 -6.96 0.53
C LEU A 36 -6.21 -7.83 0.26
N MET A 37 -5.72 -7.86 -0.98
CA MET A 37 -4.66 -8.77 -1.42
C MET A 37 -3.32 -8.05 -1.59
N GLY A 38 -3.37 -6.80 -2.05
CA GLY A 38 -2.23 -5.93 -2.23
C GLY A 38 -1.69 -5.33 -0.94
N GLY A 39 -0.48 -4.78 -1.06
CA GLY A 39 0.13 -3.95 -0.03
C GLY A 39 0.07 -2.47 -0.37
N ILE A 40 -0.23 -2.09 -1.60
CA ILE A 40 -0.27 -0.69 -2.06
C ILE A 40 -1.65 -0.38 -2.62
N ASP A 41 -2.35 0.55 -1.98
CA ASP A 41 -3.61 1.06 -2.48
C ASP A 41 -3.44 2.43 -3.17
N TYR A 42 -4.29 2.71 -4.14
CA TYR A 42 -4.21 3.92 -4.95
C TYR A 42 -5.57 4.42 -5.46
N MET A 43 -5.63 5.71 -5.78
CA MET A 43 -6.80 6.38 -6.35
C MET A 43 -6.46 7.08 -7.67
N ASP A 44 -7.49 7.35 -8.47
CA ASP A 44 -7.41 8.23 -9.62
C ASP A 44 -7.68 9.68 -9.19
N ARG A 45 -6.86 10.63 -9.66
CA ARG A 45 -7.00 12.07 -9.46
C ARG A 45 -6.71 12.77 -10.79
N GLY A 46 -7.76 12.97 -11.58
CA GLY A 46 -7.62 13.41 -12.97
C GLY A 46 -6.88 12.35 -13.78
N ASP A 47 -5.87 12.76 -14.55
CA ASP A 47 -5.03 11.85 -15.35
C ASP A 47 -3.90 11.18 -14.56
N MET A 48 -3.84 11.43 -13.25
CA MET A 48 -2.82 10.86 -12.36
C MET A 48 -3.43 9.78 -11.48
N LYS A 49 -2.64 8.74 -11.22
CA LYS A 49 -2.90 7.77 -10.16
C LYS A 49 -1.98 8.09 -8.99
N LEU A 50 -2.50 8.01 -7.76
CA LEU A 50 -1.76 8.35 -6.55
C LEU A 50 -1.89 7.24 -5.52
N ALA A 51 -0.76 6.82 -4.93
CA ALA A 51 -0.77 5.91 -3.80
C ALA A 51 -1.43 6.60 -2.58
N THR A 52 -2.37 5.91 -1.94
CA THR A 52 -3.17 6.44 -0.82
C THR A 52 -2.75 5.81 0.50
N SER A 53 -2.51 4.51 0.53
CA SER A 53 -2.06 3.79 1.72
C SER A 53 -1.19 2.59 1.36
N ILE A 54 -0.32 2.20 2.30
CA ILE A 54 0.49 0.99 2.22
C ILE A 54 0.27 0.13 3.46
N VAL A 55 0.35 -1.19 3.27
CA VAL A 55 0.29 -2.17 4.34
C VAL A 55 1.52 -3.06 4.23
N SER A 56 2.35 -3.02 5.27
CA SER A 56 3.38 -4.03 5.51
C SER A 56 2.75 -5.18 6.27
N SER A 57 2.95 -6.41 5.80
CA SER A 57 2.41 -7.61 6.41
C SER A 57 3.45 -8.71 6.40
N GLU A 58 3.55 -9.45 7.49
CA GLU A 58 4.39 -10.64 7.52
C GLU A 58 3.95 -11.69 6.49
N GLY A 59 4.89 -12.53 6.04
CA GLY A 59 4.59 -13.64 5.12
C GLY A 59 4.25 -13.22 3.67
N ASN A 60 4.43 -11.96 3.30
CA ASN A 60 4.25 -11.49 1.93
C ASN A 60 5.45 -11.80 0.99
N GLY A 61 6.57 -12.27 1.55
CA GLY A 61 7.81 -12.59 0.82
C GLY A 61 8.72 -11.38 0.58
N TYR A 62 8.29 -10.19 0.97
CA TYR A 62 9.06 -8.97 0.91
C TYR A 62 9.74 -8.68 2.26
N ILE A 63 10.82 -7.90 2.22
CA ILE A 63 11.56 -7.50 3.42
C ILE A 63 11.37 -6.00 3.59
N ASP A 64 10.51 -5.63 4.53
CA ASP A 64 10.34 -4.24 4.96
C ASP A 64 11.21 -3.99 6.19
N ILE A 65 11.83 -2.81 6.25
CA ILE A 65 12.72 -2.42 7.36
C ILE A 65 12.08 -1.24 8.10
N PHE A 66 12.02 -1.35 9.42
CA PHE A 66 11.50 -0.33 10.32
C PHE A 66 12.62 0.18 11.22
N ASP A 67 12.97 1.46 11.08
CA ASP A 67 13.96 2.12 11.93
C ASP A 67 13.42 3.46 12.42
N SER A 68 13.01 3.49 13.68
CA SER A 68 12.50 4.69 14.36
C SER A 68 11.36 5.36 13.56
N HIS A 69 11.63 6.50 12.92
CA HIS A 69 10.67 7.29 12.15
C HIS A 69 10.77 7.04 10.63
N VAL A 70 11.60 6.09 10.22
CA VAL A 70 11.84 5.73 8.82
C VAL A 70 11.41 4.31 8.58
N MET A 71 10.67 4.10 7.49
CA MET A 71 10.37 2.78 6.97
C MET A 71 10.89 2.66 5.54
N ILE A 72 11.61 1.58 5.28
CA ILE A 72 11.99 1.17 3.92
C ILE A 72 11.00 0.09 3.49
N TYR A 73 10.11 0.47 2.59
CA TYR A 73 9.04 -0.40 2.09
C TYR A 73 9.44 -1.02 0.75
N SER A 74 9.30 -2.33 0.63
CA SER A 74 9.52 -3.07 -0.61
C SER A 74 8.32 -2.91 -1.56
N GLY A 75 8.59 -2.67 -2.84
CA GLY A 75 7.55 -2.65 -3.87
C GLY A 75 6.84 -3.99 -4.03
N GLN A 76 5.71 -3.99 -4.74
CA GLN A 76 4.96 -5.21 -5.07
C GLN A 76 5.42 -5.82 -6.42
N GLY A 77 5.29 -7.13 -6.56
CA GLY A 77 5.57 -7.86 -7.81
C GLY A 77 6.73 -8.85 -7.67
N GLY A 78 7.12 -9.46 -8.80
CA GLY A 78 8.22 -10.44 -8.84
C GLY A 78 7.83 -11.86 -8.44
N ASN A 79 6.53 -12.15 -8.26
CA ASN A 79 6.00 -13.49 -7.96
C ASN A 79 6.67 -14.21 -6.77
N LEU A 80 7.14 -13.47 -5.77
CA LEU A 80 7.89 -14.02 -4.62
C LEU A 80 7.12 -15.06 -3.79
N LYS A 81 5.78 -15.10 -3.91
CA LYS A 81 4.94 -16.12 -3.25
C LYS A 81 4.98 -17.48 -3.95
N SER A 82 5.55 -17.57 -5.15
CA SER A 82 5.67 -18.83 -5.88
C SER A 82 6.74 -19.72 -5.27
N LYS A 83 6.43 -21.02 -5.14
CA LYS A 83 7.42 -22.06 -4.80
C LYS A 83 8.30 -22.43 -6.00
N ASP A 84 7.80 -22.18 -7.21
CA ASP A 84 8.55 -22.36 -8.43
C ASP A 84 9.45 -21.14 -8.65
N HIS A 85 10.76 -21.37 -8.60
CA HIS A 85 11.76 -20.30 -8.75
C HIS A 85 11.86 -19.81 -10.19
N HIS A 86 11.38 -20.56 -11.18
CA HIS A 86 11.43 -20.16 -12.59
C HIS A 86 10.44 -19.05 -12.95
N VAL A 87 9.41 -18.83 -12.12
CA VAL A 87 8.42 -17.76 -12.32
C VAL A 87 8.68 -16.52 -11.47
N ILE A 88 9.70 -16.56 -10.61
CA ILE A 88 10.20 -15.39 -9.90
C ILE A 88 10.85 -14.47 -10.93
N GLU A 89 10.46 -13.20 -10.92
CA GLU A 89 10.96 -12.20 -11.86
C GLU A 89 11.38 -10.92 -11.13
N ASP A 90 12.15 -10.09 -11.82
CA ASP A 90 12.48 -8.76 -11.30
C ASP A 90 11.21 -7.92 -11.15
N GLN A 91 11.15 -7.15 -10.07
CA GLN A 91 10.10 -6.16 -9.88
C GLN A 91 10.16 -5.11 -10.98
N LYS A 92 9.00 -4.75 -11.51
CA LYS A 92 8.86 -3.73 -12.57
C LYS A 92 8.29 -2.46 -11.98
N LEU A 93 8.72 -1.32 -12.53
CA LEU A 93 8.15 -0.02 -12.20
C LEU A 93 6.83 0.18 -12.94
N VAL A 94 5.81 -0.56 -12.52
CA VAL A 94 4.45 -0.53 -13.07
C VAL A 94 3.45 -0.48 -11.92
N THR A 95 2.20 -0.11 -12.24
CA THR A 95 1.07 -0.08 -11.30
C THR A 95 1.48 0.54 -9.94
N GLY A 96 1.22 -0.12 -8.81
CA GLY A 96 1.47 0.41 -7.46
C GLY A 96 2.88 0.96 -7.23
N ASN A 97 3.92 0.33 -7.79
CA ASN A 97 5.31 0.78 -7.62
C ASN A 97 5.56 2.14 -8.28
N TRP A 98 5.01 2.34 -9.48
CA TRP A 98 5.12 3.60 -10.20
C TRP A 98 4.36 4.72 -9.47
N LEU A 99 3.19 4.40 -8.92
CA LEU A 99 2.35 5.36 -8.20
C LEU A 99 2.96 5.79 -6.86
N TYR A 100 3.54 4.85 -6.12
CA TYR A 100 4.25 5.14 -4.89
C TYR A 100 5.46 6.08 -5.15
N LEU A 101 6.23 5.80 -6.21
CA LEU A 101 7.35 6.66 -6.60
C LEU A 101 6.90 8.07 -7.02
N ILE A 102 5.74 8.22 -7.66
CA ILE A 102 5.22 9.54 -8.03
C ILE A 102 4.76 10.29 -6.78
N ALA A 103 4.06 9.64 -5.87
CA ALA A 103 3.61 10.26 -4.62
C ALA A 103 4.79 10.82 -3.80
N SER A 104 5.92 10.12 -3.74
CA SER A 104 7.13 10.61 -3.05
C SER A 104 7.75 11.83 -3.72
N ARG A 105 7.62 11.98 -5.04
CA ARG A 105 8.12 13.13 -5.81
C ARG A 105 7.21 14.36 -5.72
N GLN A 106 5.90 14.17 -5.55
CA GLN A 106 4.93 15.27 -5.48
C GLN A 106 4.97 16.06 -4.17
N ARG A 107 5.64 15.54 -3.13
CA ARG A 107 5.88 16.25 -1.85
C ARG A 107 7.00 17.30 -1.90
N LEU A 108 7.63 17.50 -3.05
CA LEU A 108 8.73 18.46 -3.25
C LEU A 108 8.27 19.81 -3.84
N GLN A 109 7.00 20.18 -3.69
CA GLN A 109 6.47 21.51 -4.04
C GLN A 109 5.66 22.09 -2.89
#